data_AF-A0A7S3MRU7-F1
#
_entry.id   AF-A0A7S3MRU7-F1
#
_cell.length_a   1.000
_cell.length_b   1.000
_cell.length_c   1.000
_cell.angle_alpha   90.00
_cell.angle_beta   90.00
_cell.angle_gamma   90.00
#
_symmetry.space_group_name_H-M   'P 1'
#
loop_
_entity.id
_entity.type
_entity.pdbx_description
1 polymer ?
#
loop_
_entity_poly.entity_id
_entity_poly.type
_entity_poly.pdbx_seq_one_letter_code
_entity_poly.pdbx_strand_id
1 'polypeptide(L)'
;KQSAGKLEFDFALDRIAMGIGRTNMMITDKDKLITAYHEGGHTIAALLTEGATPLHKVTILPRGGALGFTSMIPETDRLNYTKRSMIASIDVAMGGRAAEELFLGNDEITSG
;
A
#
# COMPACT_ATOMS: atom_id res chain seq x y z
N LYS A 1 5.91 27.33 23.08
CA LYS A 1 5.67 25.92 22.69
C LYS A 1 5.65 25.86 21.18
N GLN A 2 6.51 25.08 20.52
CA GLN A 2 6.33 24.80 19.10
C GLN A 2 5.07 23.94 18.94
N SER A 3 4.15 24.39 18.09
CA SER A 3 2.95 23.63 17.72
C SER A 3 3.33 22.59 16.66
N ALA A 4 2.91 21.35 16.86
CA ALA A 4 3.06 20.33 15.83
C ALA A 4 2.13 20.65 14.64
N GLY A 5 2.67 20.56 13.43
CA GLY A 5 1.98 20.67 12.15
C GLY A 5 1.59 19.32 11.57
N LYS A 6 0.85 19.37 10.46
CA LYS A 6 0.25 18.20 9.79
C LYS A 6 1.26 17.08 9.50
N LEU A 7 2.47 17.42 9.02
CA LEU A 7 3.50 16.44 8.68
C LEU A 7 3.97 15.60 9.88
N GLU A 8 3.99 16.18 11.08
CA GLU A 8 4.38 15.46 12.30
C GLU A 8 3.28 14.48 12.72
N PHE A 9 2.01 14.83 12.51
CA PHE A 9 0.88 13.92 12.72
C PHE A 9 0.86 12.78 11.69
N ASP A 10 1.05 13.08 10.40
CA ASP A 10 1.11 12.07 9.34
C ASP A 10 2.27 11.09 9.60
N PHE A 11 3.43 11.60 10.03
CA PHE A 11 4.58 10.77 10.40
C PHE A 11 4.30 9.88 11.62
N ALA A 12 3.61 10.41 12.63
CA ALA A 12 3.23 9.65 13.81
C ALA A 12 2.21 8.56 13.47
N LEU A 13 1.23 8.85 12.61
CA LEU A 13 0.24 7.89 12.15
C LEU A 13 0.90 6.76 11.36
N ASP A 14 1.78 7.08 10.40
CA ASP A 14 2.56 6.08 9.66
C ASP A 14 3.34 5.16 10.62
N ARG A 15 3.93 5.74 11.67
CA ARG A 15 4.71 4.99 12.64
C ARG A 15 3.86 4.04 13.48
N ILE A 16 2.63 4.42 13.81
CA ILE A 16 1.69 3.58 14.56
C ILE A 16 1.12 2.48 13.65
N ALA A 17 0.71 2.83 12.42
CA ALA A 17 0.06 1.91 11.50
C ALA A 17 1.03 0.88 10.90
N MET A 18 2.23 1.32 10.51
CA MET A 18 3.19 0.50 9.75
C MET A 18 4.46 0.15 10.53
N GLY A 19 4.67 0.79 11.68
CA GLY A 19 5.89 0.64 12.47
C GLY A 19 7.01 1.63 12.11
N ILE A 20 8.17 1.39 12.71
CA ILE A 20 9.33 2.28 12.61
C ILE A 20 9.93 2.20 11.19
N GLY A 21 10.20 3.36 10.58
CA GLY A 21 10.86 3.42 9.28
C GLY A 21 12.30 2.90 9.33
N ARG A 22 12.70 2.14 8.30
CA ARG A 22 14.02 1.51 8.22
C ARG A 22 14.91 2.26 7.24
N THR A 23 15.61 3.29 7.72
CA THR A 23 16.49 4.12 6.88
C THR A 23 17.81 3.45 6.51
N ASN A 24 18.24 2.44 7.27
CA ASN A 24 19.55 1.80 7.10
C ASN A 24 19.49 0.49 6.30
N MET A 25 18.34 0.17 5.71
CA MET A 25 18.21 -1.04 4.88
C MET A 25 18.83 -0.76 3.50
N MET A 26 19.81 -1.57 3.11
CA MET A 26 20.33 -1.54 1.74
C MET A 26 19.34 -2.28 0.83
N ILE A 27 18.66 -1.53 -0.04
CA ILE A 27 17.70 -2.04 -1.02
C ILE A 27 18.28 -1.77 -2.40
N THR A 28 18.36 -2.80 -3.24
CA THR A 28 18.82 -2.64 -4.62
C THR A 28 17.79 -1.84 -5.44
N ASP A 29 18.22 -1.22 -6.53
CA ASP A 29 17.26 -0.49 -7.38
C ASP A 29 16.25 -1.44 -8.06
N LYS A 30 16.63 -2.71 -8.28
CA LYS A 30 15.70 -3.75 -8.74
C LYS A 30 14.59 -3.98 -7.71
N ASP A 31 14.92 -4.15 -6.44
CA ASP A 31 13.92 -4.40 -5.39
C ASP A 31 13.01 -3.18 -5.14
N LYS A 32 13.55 -1.96 -5.24
CA LYS A 32 12.74 -0.73 -5.18
C LYS A 32 11.75 -0.67 -6.34
N LEU A 33 12.18 -1.05 -7.53
CA LEU A 33 11.31 -1.07 -8.72
C LEU A 33 10.20 -2.11 -8.59
N ILE A 34 10.53 -3.32 -8.13
CA ILE A 34 9.55 -4.37 -7.83
C ILE A 34 8.51 -3.85 -6.83
N THR A 35 8.97 -3.26 -5.72
CA THR A 35 8.09 -2.67 -4.70
C THR A 35 7.20 -1.58 -5.30
N ALA A 36 7.74 -0.73 -6.18
CA ALA A 36 6.97 0.32 -6.83
C ALA A 36 5.87 -0.23 -7.75
N TYR A 37 6.15 -1.29 -8.51
CA TYR A 37 5.12 -1.95 -9.32
C TYR A 37 4.08 -2.66 -8.45
N HIS A 38 4.49 -3.33 -7.38
CA HIS A 38 3.59 -3.98 -6.44
C HIS A 38 2.60 -2.98 -5.81
N GLU A 39 3.11 -1.91 -5.20
CA GLU A 39 2.26 -0.89 -4.61
C GLU A 39 1.44 -0.12 -5.67
N GLY A 40 2.02 0.06 -6.86
CA GLY A 40 1.31 0.61 -8.03
C GLY A 40 0.12 -0.25 -8.44
N GLY A 41 0.25 -1.58 -8.39
CA GLY A 41 -0.82 -2.54 -8.65
C GLY A 41 -1.99 -2.39 -7.69
N HIS A 42 -1.71 -2.38 -6.38
CA HIS A 42 -2.73 -2.10 -5.36
C HIS A 42 -3.40 -0.73 -5.59
N THR A 43 -2.59 0.28 -5.88
CA THR A 43 -3.04 1.66 -6.10
C THR A 43 -4.01 1.76 -7.28
N ILE A 44 -3.63 1.21 -8.44
CA ILE A 44 -4.46 1.25 -9.64
C ILE A 44 -5.74 0.43 -9.43
N ALA A 45 -5.64 -0.75 -8.82
CA ALA A 45 -6.81 -1.57 -8.51
C ALA A 45 -7.78 -0.81 -7.58
N ALA A 46 -7.28 -0.10 -6.56
CA ALA A 46 -8.11 0.67 -5.64
C ALA A 46 -8.80 1.86 -6.32
N LEU A 47 -8.12 2.51 -7.28
CA LEU A 47 -8.67 3.66 -8.01
C LEU A 47 -9.72 3.25 -9.05
N LEU A 48 -9.58 2.08 -9.67
CA LEU A 48 -10.41 1.66 -10.80
C LEU A 48 -11.55 0.70 -10.42
N THR A 49 -11.52 0.12 -9.22
CA THR A 49 -12.53 -0.86 -8.79
C THR A 49 -13.68 -0.19 -8.05
N GLU A 50 -14.90 -0.31 -8.61
CA GLU A 50 -16.09 0.25 -7.98
C GLU A 50 -16.39 -0.44 -6.63
N GLY A 51 -16.57 0.36 -5.58
CA GLY A 51 -16.82 -0.14 -4.23
C GLY A 51 -15.57 -0.44 -3.41
N ALA A 52 -14.38 -0.18 -3.96
CA ALA A 52 -13.14 -0.16 -3.20
C ALA A 52 -13.17 0.96 -2.13
N THR A 53 -12.40 0.77 -1.07
CA THR A 53 -12.20 1.82 -0.06
C THR A 53 -11.32 2.91 -0.66
N PRO A 54 -11.63 4.21 -0.46
CA PRO A 54 -10.85 5.29 -1.03
C PRO A 54 -9.37 5.21 -0.66
N LEU A 55 -8.51 5.41 -1.68
CA LEU A 55 -7.07 5.48 -1.52
C LEU A 55 -6.70 6.74 -0.73
N HIS A 56 -5.87 6.57 0.30
CA HIS A 56 -5.38 7.67 1.12
C HIS A 56 -3.92 8.02 0.81
N LYS A 57 -3.05 7.01 0.73
CA LYS A 57 -1.60 7.21 0.57
C LYS A 57 -0.94 5.95 0.03
N VAL A 58 0.10 6.13 -0.79
CA VAL A 58 0.99 5.06 -1.24
C VAL A 58 2.44 5.45 -0.99
N THR A 59 3.28 4.49 -0.59
CA THR A 59 4.72 4.69 -0.37
C THR A 59 5.51 3.43 -0.68
N ILE A 60 6.72 3.59 -1.20
CA ILE A 60 7.72 2.51 -1.38
C ILE A 60 8.82 2.56 -0.31
N LEU A 61 8.63 3.38 0.72
CA LEU A 61 9.58 3.51 1.81
C LEU A 61 9.38 2.38 2.82
N PRO A 62 10.44 1.63 3.17
CA PRO A 62 10.32 0.49 4.05
C PRO A 62 9.97 0.93 5.49
N ARG A 63 8.98 0.28 6.08
CA ARG A 63 8.61 0.45 7.50
C ARG A 63 8.25 -0.88 8.11
N GLY A 64 8.68 -1.11 9.35
CA GLY A 64 8.41 -2.36 10.05
C GLY A 64 8.85 -3.57 9.21
N GLY A 65 7.93 -4.49 8.95
CA GLY A 65 8.13 -5.68 8.11
C GLY A 65 7.80 -5.49 6.63
N ALA A 66 7.31 -4.32 6.21
CA ALA A 66 6.87 -4.07 4.84
C ALA A 66 7.90 -3.23 4.05
N LEU A 67 8.04 -3.51 2.75
CA LEU A 67 8.92 -2.78 1.83
C LEU A 67 8.23 -1.57 1.19
N GLY A 68 6.89 -1.62 1.07
CA GLY A 68 6.01 -0.55 0.62
C GLY A 68 4.68 -0.63 1.36
N PHE A 69 3.78 0.33 1.09
CA PHE A 69 2.43 0.30 1.64
C PHE A 69 1.45 1.18 0.86
N THR A 70 0.27 0.62 0.62
CA THR A 70 -0.89 1.29 0.05
C THR A 70 -1.99 1.37 1.12
N SER A 71 -2.26 2.57 1.61
CA SER A 71 -3.25 2.87 2.64
C SER A 71 -4.58 3.28 2.02
N MET A 72 -5.66 2.66 2.49
CA MET A 72 -7.03 3.04 2.18
C MET A 72 -7.76 3.40 3.48
N ILE A 73 -8.51 4.50 3.48
CA ILE A 73 -9.26 4.96 4.66
C ILE A 73 -10.72 5.15 4.25
N PRO A 74 -11.68 4.49 4.93
CA PRO A 74 -13.09 4.71 4.66
C PRO A 74 -13.53 6.09 5.17
N GLU A 75 -14.49 6.72 4.51
CA GLU A 75 -15.04 8.03 4.92
C GLU A 75 -15.77 7.97 6.26
N THR A 76 -16.33 6.82 6.59
CA THR A 76 -17.05 6.55 7.83
C THR A 76 -16.72 5.16 8.35
N ASP A 77 -16.92 4.96 9.65
CA ASP A 77 -16.83 3.63 10.24
C ASP A 77 -17.85 2.68 9.57
N ARG A 78 -17.36 1.54 9.08
CA ARG A 78 -18.18 0.52 8.43
C ARG A 78 -18.48 -0.59 9.43
N LEU A 79 -19.76 -0.75 9.78
CA LEU A 79 -20.22 -1.86 10.61
C LEU A 79 -20.55 -3.11 9.79
N ASN A 80 -20.88 -2.94 8.51
CA ASN A 80 -21.27 -4.02 7.60
C ASN A 80 -20.62 -3.80 6.23
N TYR A 81 -20.39 -4.89 5.51
CA TYR A 81 -19.83 -4.89 4.16
C TYR A 81 -20.80 -5.49 3.17
N THR A 82 -20.90 -4.88 1.99
CA THR A 82 -21.63 -5.47 0.86
C THR A 82 -20.76 -6.51 0.16
N LYS A 83 -21.38 -7.46 -0.54
CA LYS A 83 -20.64 -8.40 -1.41
C LYS A 83 -19.74 -7.67 -2.40
N ARG A 84 -20.21 -6.56 -2.98
CA ARG A 84 -19.43 -5.72 -3.90
C ARG A 84 -18.15 -5.17 -3.25
N SER A 85 -18.25 -4.57 -2.06
CA SER A 85 -17.07 -4.04 -1.36
C SER A 85 -16.09 -5.13 -0.92
N MET A 86 -16.58 -6.35 -0.62
CA MET A 86 -15.70 -7.48 -0.31
C MET A 86 -14.94 -7.94 -1.56
N ILE A 87 -15.62 -8.06 -2.70
CA ILE A 87 -14.97 -8.40 -3.98
C ILE A 87 -13.95 -7.32 -4.34
N ALA A 88 -14.32 -6.04 -4.24
CA ALA A 88 -13.38 -4.95 -4.49
C ALA A 88 -12.15 -5.01 -3.58
N SER A 89 -12.31 -5.43 -2.33
CA SER A 89 -11.19 -5.60 -1.40
C SER A 89 -10.27 -6.76 -1.82
N ILE A 90 -10.83 -7.84 -2.39
CA ILE A 90 -10.05 -8.94 -2.97
C ILE A 90 -9.30 -8.46 -4.22
N ASP A 91 -9.97 -7.75 -5.12
CA ASP A 91 -9.36 -7.21 -6.34
C ASP A 91 -8.16 -6.31 -6.00
N VAL A 92 -8.33 -5.41 -5.03
CA VAL A 92 -7.23 -4.56 -4.54
C VAL A 92 -6.12 -5.38 -3.92
N ALA A 93 -6.44 -6.35 -3.05
CA ALA A 93 -5.43 -7.20 -2.40
C ALA A 93 -4.63 -8.03 -3.41
N MET A 94 -5.21 -8.40 -4.54
CA MET A 94 -4.52 -9.14 -5.61
C MET A 94 -3.78 -8.23 -6.59
N GLY A 95 -4.04 -6.92 -6.57
CA GLY A 95 -3.51 -5.96 -7.53
C GLY A 95 -1.98 -5.91 -7.57
N GLY A 96 -1.31 -6.00 -6.42
CA GLY A 96 0.16 -5.99 -6.36
C GLY A 96 0.79 -7.20 -7.06
N ARG A 97 0.27 -8.40 -6.78
CA ARG A 97 0.70 -9.63 -7.45
C ARG A 97 0.46 -9.59 -8.95
N ALA A 98 -0.72 -9.12 -9.37
CA ALA A 98 -1.05 -9.00 -10.79
C ALA A 98 -0.11 -8.01 -11.51
N ALA A 99 0.27 -6.90 -10.86
CA ALA A 99 1.21 -5.94 -11.43
C ALA A 99 2.63 -6.52 -11.55
N GLU A 100 3.09 -7.29 -10.57
CA GLU A 100 4.37 -8.01 -10.67
C GLU A 100 4.37 -9.00 -11.83
N GLU A 101 3.31 -9.80 -11.97
CA GLU A 101 3.18 -10.78 -13.06
C GLU A 101 3.28 -10.11 -14.44
N LEU A 102 2.61 -8.98 -14.63
CA LEU A 102 2.63 -8.24 -15.90
C LEU A 102 4.00 -7.61 -16.21
N PHE A 103 4.74 -7.16 -15.20
CA PHE A 103 6.01 -6.47 -15.38
C PHE A 103 7.22 -7.40 -15.42
N LEU A 104 7.27 -8.39 -14.52
CA LEU A 104 8.38 -9.33 -14.36
C LEU A 104 8.23 -10.59 -15.22
N GLY A 105 6.99 -10.95 -15.56
CA GLY A 105 6.66 -12.23 -16.17
C GLY A 105 6.47 -13.34 -15.13
N ASN A 106 5.78 -14.41 -15.53
CA ASN A 106 5.27 -15.43 -14.61
C ASN A 106 6.35 -16.19 -13.82
N ASP A 107 7.54 -16.34 -14.38
CA ASP A 107 8.64 -17.07 -13.74
C ASP A 107 9.42 -16.24 -12.71
N GLU A 108 9.24 -14.90 -12.71
CA GLU A 108 10.00 -13.96 -11.86
C GLU A 108 9.11 -13.27 -10.81
N ILE A 109 7.89 -13.76 -10.61
CA ILE A 109 6.99 -13.29 -9.55
C ILE A 109 7.63 -13.52 -8.17
N THR A 110 7.54 -12.53 -7.29
CA THR A 110 8.21 -12.59 -5.98
C THR A 110 7.33 -13.22 -4.89
N SER A 111 7.92 -13.57 -3.76
CA SER A 111 7.18 -14.06 -2.58
C SER A 111 6.57 -12.95 -1.72
N GLY A 112 6.72 -11.68 -2.13
CA GLY A 112 6.15 -10.52 -1.45
C GLY A 112 4.64 -10.50 -1.47
#